data_AF-A0A0Q3EQS7-F1
#
_entry.id   AF-A0A0Q3EQS7-F1
#
_cell.length_a   1.000
_cell.length_b   1.000
_cell.length_c   1.000
_cell.angle_alpha   90.00
_cell.angle_beta   90.00
_cell.angle_gamma   90.00
#
_symmetry.space_group_name_H-M   'P 1'
#
loop_
_entity.id
_entity.type
_entity.pdbx_description
1 polymer ?
#
loop_
_entity_poly.entity_id
_entity_poly.type
_entity_poly.pdbx_seq_one_letter_code
_entity_poly.pdbx_strand_id
1 'polypeptide(L)'
;MTNAMTASNDLLTLAEIQVEIDKLPDLMSAKGCVTPSAEFALVSGARARLMLKNRSSEGAQVGSYGMDIFAGDTPREIIESAIAHIAAMPDPETAATQRFVKKMADAVDQARKDGVPDEYTAPVSAHIKVVYENLLPAPADRLADGVTA
;
A
#
# COMPACT_ATOMS: atom_id res chain seq x y z
N MET A 1 -36.16 -3.64 -35.91
CA MET A 1 -34.91 -4.37 -36.22
C MET A 1 -33.93 -4.07 -35.11
N THR A 2 -33.72 -5.07 -34.27
CA THR A 2 -32.92 -5.06 -33.04
C THR A 2 -31.43 -5.00 -33.40
N ASN A 3 -30.77 -3.87 -33.16
CA ASN A 3 -29.32 -3.84 -33.11
C ASN A 3 -28.91 -4.38 -31.73
N ALA A 4 -28.43 -5.61 -31.73
CA ALA A 4 -27.69 -6.17 -30.62
C ALA A 4 -26.46 -5.27 -30.37
N MET A 5 -26.52 -4.45 -29.32
CA MET A 5 -25.32 -3.90 -28.71
C MET A 5 -24.45 -5.09 -28.34
N THR A 6 -23.28 -5.17 -28.97
CA THR A 6 -22.19 -6.04 -28.58
C THR A 6 -21.91 -5.77 -27.11
N ALA A 7 -22.47 -6.59 -26.22
CA ALA A 7 -22.07 -6.59 -24.83
C ALA A 7 -20.59 -6.94 -24.82
N SER A 8 -19.76 -5.95 -24.49
CA SER A 8 -18.36 -6.16 -24.20
C SER A 8 -18.27 -7.35 -23.23
N ASN A 9 -17.38 -8.29 -23.50
CA ASN A 9 -17.26 -9.56 -22.79
C ASN A 9 -16.61 -9.33 -21.40
N ASP A 10 -17.26 -8.49 -20.57
CA ASP A 10 -16.84 -8.10 -19.22
C ASP A 10 -17.27 -9.11 -18.15
N LEU A 11 -17.84 -10.23 -18.58
CA LEU A 11 -18.19 -11.35 -17.71
C LEU A 11 -16.97 -12.24 -17.55
N LEU A 12 -16.31 -12.14 -16.39
CA LEU A 12 -15.36 -13.15 -15.94
C LEU A 12 -16.14 -14.33 -15.34
N THR A 13 -15.75 -15.53 -15.74
CA THR A 13 -16.17 -16.76 -15.06
C THR A 13 -15.51 -16.85 -13.68
N LEU A 14 -16.06 -17.68 -12.79
CA LEU A 14 -15.46 -17.91 -11.47
C LEU A 14 -14.02 -18.44 -11.58
N ALA A 15 -13.73 -19.26 -12.59
CA ALA A 15 -12.38 -19.78 -12.83
C ALA A 15 -11.40 -18.68 -13.24
N GLU A 16 -11.83 -17.75 -14.10
CA GLU A 16 -11.00 -16.61 -14.50
C GLU A 16 -10.80 -15.62 -13.34
N ILE A 17 -11.84 -15.38 -12.53
CA ILE A 17 -11.70 -14.59 -11.29
C ILE A 17 -10.65 -15.22 -10.39
N GLN A 18 -10.67 -16.55 -10.19
CA GLN A 18 -9.69 -17.25 -9.37
C GLN A 18 -8.26 -17.05 -9.90
N VAL A 19 -8.05 -17.25 -11.21
CA VAL A 19 -6.74 -17.04 -11.85
C VAL A 19 -6.23 -15.62 -11.66
N GLU A 20 -7.09 -14.62 -11.72
CA GLU A 20 -6.69 -13.23 -11.52
C GLU A 20 -6.36 -12.90 -10.06
N ILE A 21 -7.19 -13.35 -9.10
CA ILE A 21 -6.94 -13.07 -7.68
C ILE A 21 -5.76 -13.87 -7.11
N ASP A 22 -5.43 -15.03 -7.68
CA ASP A 22 -4.26 -15.84 -7.31
C ASP A 22 -2.93 -15.11 -7.52
N LYS A 23 -2.89 -14.11 -8.41
CA LYS A 23 -1.70 -13.30 -8.68
C LYS A 23 -1.45 -12.24 -7.61
N LEU A 24 -2.49 -11.80 -6.91
CA LEU A 24 -2.42 -10.63 -6.03
C LEU A 24 -1.50 -10.82 -4.81
N PRO A 25 -1.47 -11.99 -4.14
CA PRO A 25 -0.52 -12.25 -3.05
C PRO A 25 0.95 -12.09 -3.48
N ASP A 26 1.30 -12.52 -4.69
CA ASP A 26 2.67 -12.37 -5.20
C ASP A 26 3.01 -10.91 -5.47
N LEU A 27 2.08 -10.15 -6.05
CA LEU A 27 2.24 -8.71 -6.26
C LEU A 27 2.40 -7.95 -4.94
N MET A 28 1.63 -8.31 -3.91
CA MET A 28 1.77 -7.76 -2.56
C MET A 28 3.12 -8.15 -1.93
N SER A 29 3.55 -9.40 -2.11
CA SER A 29 4.85 -9.87 -1.59
C SER A 29 6.00 -9.11 -2.23
N ALA A 30 5.92 -8.80 -3.52
CA ALA A 30 6.89 -7.98 -4.23
C ALA A 30 6.98 -6.54 -3.68
N LYS A 31 5.92 -6.04 -3.03
CA LYS A 31 5.89 -4.78 -2.29
C LYS A 31 6.33 -4.90 -0.83
N GLY A 32 6.76 -6.08 -0.40
CA GLY A 32 7.31 -6.33 0.94
C GLY A 32 6.28 -6.79 1.98
N CYS A 33 5.06 -7.16 1.58
CA CYS A 33 4.09 -7.77 2.49
C CYS A 33 4.51 -9.18 2.91
N VAL A 34 4.32 -9.51 4.19
CA VAL A 34 4.62 -10.84 4.75
C VAL A 34 3.31 -11.59 4.95
N THR A 35 3.13 -12.75 4.32
CA THR A 35 1.88 -13.56 4.35
C THR A 35 0.63 -12.83 3.80
N PRO A 36 0.71 -12.21 2.61
CA PRO A 36 -0.48 -11.63 1.99
C PRO A 36 -1.47 -12.71 1.56
N SER A 37 -2.74 -12.32 1.49
CA SER A 37 -3.80 -13.14 0.90
C SER A 37 -4.85 -12.24 0.25
N ALA A 38 -5.46 -12.72 -0.82
CA ALA A 38 -6.60 -12.08 -1.46
C ALA A 38 -7.84 -12.96 -1.30
N GLU A 39 -8.99 -12.34 -1.09
CA GLU A 39 -10.28 -13.01 -1.03
C GLU A 39 -11.27 -12.26 -1.91
N PHE A 40 -11.94 -12.98 -2.82
CA PHE A 40 -13.05 -12.44 -3.58
C PHE A 40 -14.36 -13.02 -3.05
N ALA A 41 -15.30 -12.15 -2.70
CA ALA A 41 -16.58 -12.53 -2.12
C ALA A 41 -17.76 -12.06 -2.99
N LEU A 42 -18.58 -13.01 -3.41
CA LEU A 42 -19.89 -12.78 -4.00
C LEU A 42 -20.95 -13.01 -2.92
N VAL A 43 -21.74 -12.00 -2.61
CA VAL A 43 -22.72 -12.03 -1.52
C VAL A 43 -24.10 -11.64 -2.05
N SER A 44 -25.10 -12.49 -1.83
CA SER A 44 -26.48 -12.16 -2.20
C SER A 44 -26.99 -10.98 -1.36
N GLY A 45 -27.57 -9.98 -2.01
CA GLY A 45 -28.07 -8.76 -1.36
C GLY A 45 -27.00 -7.72 -1.02
N ALA A 46 -25.75 -7.92 -1.44
CA ALA A 46 -24.67 -6.93 -1.29
C ALA A 46 -23.82 -6.86 -2.57
N ARG A 47 -22.97 -5.82 -2.67
CA ARG A 47 -22.01 -5.71 -3.77
C ARG A 47 -20.92 -6.76 -3.63
N ALA A 48 -20.42 -7.25 -4.76
CA ALA A 48 -19.21 -8.05 -4.81
C ALA A 48 -18.04 -7.26 -4.22
N ARG A 49 -17.11 -7.96 -3.57
CA ARG A 49 -15.94 -7.32 -2.97
C ARG A 49 -14.70 -8.19 -3.09
N LEU A 50 -13.55 -7.52 -3.14
CA LEU A 50 -12.25 -8.12 -2.99
C LEU A 50 -11.57 -7.55 -1.74
N MET A 51 -10.95 -8.44 -0.98
CA MET A 51 -10.26 -8.08 0.25
C MET A 51 -8.80 -8.46 0.11
N LEU A 52 -7.90 -7.48 0.23
CA LEU A 52 -6.47 -7.71 0.38
C LEU A 52 -6.15 -7.74 1.86
N LYS A 53 -5.58 -8.84 2.34
CA LYS A 53 -5.26 -9.04 3.75
C LYS A 53 -3.77 -9.26 3.91
N ASN A 54 -3.21 -8.71 4.97
CA ASN A 54 -1.88 -9.05 5.45
C ASN A 54 -2.01 -9.50 6.91
N ARG A 55 -1.75 -10.79 7.19
CA ARG A 55 -1.88 -11.36 8.53
C ARG A 55 -0.67 -11.10 9.43
N SER A 56 0.44 -10.65 8.87
CA SER A 56 1.63 -10.32 9.64
C SER A 56 1.61 -8.87 10.11
N SER A 57 2.19 -8.61 11.28
CA SER A 57 2.58 -7.26 11.73
C SER A 57 3.99 -6.87 11.23
N GLU A 58 4.61 -7.76 10.46
CA GLU A 58 5.94 -7.62 9.87
C GLU A 58 5.86 -7.26 8.37
N GLY A 59 6.95 -6.70 7.86
CA GLY A 59 7.04 -6.22 6.47
C GLY A 59 6.31 -4.90 6.20
N ALA A 60 6.25 -4.54 4.92
CA ALA A 60 5.43 -3.44 4.42
C ALA A 60 3.95 -3.80 4.56
N GLN A 61 3.16 -2.92 5.16
CA GLN A 61 1.71 -3.10 5.29
C GLN A 61 1.03 -2.43 4.09
N VAL A 62 0.04 -3.11 3.50
CA VAL A 62 -0.89 -2.44 2.58
C VAL A 62 -1.95 -1.72 3.42
N GLY A 63 -2.15 -0.43 3.16
CA GLY A 63 -3.31 0.32 3.63
C GLY A 63 -3.56 0.35 5.14
N SER A 64 -4.83 0.39 5.53
CA SER A 64 -5.25 0.46 6.94
C SER A 64 -5.08 -0.92 7.59
N TYR A 65 -4.00 -1.09 8.37
CA TYR A 65 -3.79 -2.17 9.33
C TYR A 65 -4.58 -3.47 9.05
N GLY A 66 -4.07 -4.27 8.11
CA GLY A 66 -4.43 -5.68 7.94
C GLY A 66 -5.53 -6.00 6.93
N MET A 67 -6.26 -5.01 6.39
CA MET A 67 -7.34 -5.29 5.44
C MET A 67 -7.74 -4.09 4.58
N ASP A 68 -7.53 -4.19 3.27
CA ASP A 68 -8.09 -3.26 2.27
C ASP A 68 -9.26 -3.92 1.54
N ILE A 69 -10.35 -3.18 1.35
CA ILE A 69 -11.59 -3.69 0.74
C ILE A 69 -11.91 -2.88 -0.51
N PHE A 70 -12.09 -3.58 -1.62
CA PHE A 70 -12.48 -3.05 -2.92
C PHE A 70 -13.87 -3.57 -3.26
N ALA A 71 -14.77 -2.69 -3.66
CA ALA A 71 -16.12 -3.05 -4.08
C ALA A 71 -16.45 -2.31 -5.38
N GLY A 72 -17.23 -2.94 -6.24
CA GLY A 72 -17.56 -2.44 -7.57
C GLY A 72 -18.73 -3.19 -8.16
N ASP A 73 -19.09 -2.85 -9.39
CA ASP A 73 -20.24 -3.44 -10.07
C ASP A 73 -19.86 -4.65 -10.92
N THR A 74 -18.57 -4.76 -11.29
CA THR A 74 -18.04 -5.91 -12.03
C THR A 74 -16.83 -6.53 -11.35
N PRO A 75 -16.59 -7.85 -11.50
CA PRO A 75 -15.38 -8.48 -11.00
C PRO A 75 -14.10 -7.86 -11.57
N ARG A 76 -14.12 -7.47 -12.85
CA ARG A 76 -12.99 -6.83 -13.53
C ARG A 76 -12.60 -5.51 -12.87
N GLU A 77 -13.56 -4.61 -12.68
CA GLU A 77 -13.35 -3.32 -12.02
C GLU A 77 -12.76 -3.47 -10.61
N ILE A 78 -13.27 -4.44 -9.85
CA ILE A 78 -12.81 -4.71 -8.49
C ILE A 78 -11.33 -5.17 -8.50
N ILE A 79 -10.99 -6.09 -9.40
CA ILE A 79 -9.63 -6.63 -9.52
C ILE A 79 -8.66 -5.54 -10.02
N GLU A 80 -9.04 -4.76 -11.03
CA GLU A 80 -8.24 -3.66 -11.55
C GLU A 80 -7.96 -2.60 -10.47
N SER A 81 -8.97 -2.27 -9.65
CA SER A 81 -8.81 -1.36 -8.51
C SER A 81 -7.81 -1.89 -7.49
N ALA A 82 -7.86 -3.19 -7.20
CA ALA A 82 -6.92 -3.83 -6.29
C ALA A 82 -5.48 -3.83 -6.83
N ILE A 83 -5.31 -4.13 -8.13
CA ILE A 83 -4.00 -4.08 -8.80
C ILE A 83 -3.43 -2.67 -8.80
N ALA A 84 -4.25 -1.66 -9.12
CA ALA A 84 -3.84 -0.25 -9.11
C ALA A 84 -3.38 0.18 -7.72
N HIS A 85 -4.09 -0.25 -6.67
CA HIS A 85 -3.70 0.00 -5.29
C HIS A 85 -2.36 -0.66 -4.93
N ILE A 86 -2.17 -1.94 -5.29
CA ILE A 86 -0.89 -2.63 -5.07
C ILE A 86 0.24 -1.93 -5.82
N ALA A 87 0.01 -1.50 -7.06
CA ALA A 87 1.01 -0.81 -7.86
C ALA A 87 1.44 0.53 -7.22
N ALA A 88 0.49 1.27 -6.64
CA ALA A 88 0.71 2.54 -5.96
C ALA A 88 1.39 2.40 -4.59
N MET A 89 1.50 1.18 -4.04
CA MET A 89 2.25 0.95 -2.81
C MET A 89 3.71 1.37 -2.95
N PRO A 90 4.34 1.88 -1.86
CA PRO A 90 5.77 2.10 -1.82
C PRO A 90 6.53 0.79 -2.13
N ASP A 91 7.71 0.92 -2.72
CA ASP A 91 8.63 -0.20 -2.86
C ASP A 91 9.10 -0.70 -1.47
N PRO A 92 9.67 -1.91 -1.38
CA PRO A 92 10.09 -2.49 -0.11
C PRO A 92 11.08 -1.65 0.71
N GLU A 93 12.00 -0.93 0.05
CA GLU A 93 13.02 -0.11 0.72
C GLU A 93 12.40 1.15 1.31
N THR A 94 11.57 1.84 0.52
CA THR A 94 10.78 2.99 0.97
C THR A 94 9.87 2.59 2.13
N ALA A 95 9.17 1.45 2.03
CA ALA A 95 8.28 0.96 3.08
C ALA A 95 9.04 0.59 4.37
N ALA A 96 10.20 -0.05 4.25
CA ALA A 96 11.06 -0.36 5.40
C ALA A 96 11.52 0.91 6.11
N THR A 97 11.92 1.94 5.35
CA THR A 97 12.36 3.22 5.88
C THR A 97 11.21 3.98 6.56
N GLN A 98 10.03 4.03 5.95
CA GLN A 98 8.83 4.62 6.57
C GLN A 98 8.47 3.92 7.88
N ARG A 99 8.56 2.59 7.94
CA ARG A 99 8.33 1.81 9.16
C ARG A 99 9.37 2.11 10.24
N PHE A 100 10.63 2.24 9.86
CA PHE A 100 11.70 2.61 10.78
C PHE A 100 11.45 4.00 11.40
N VAL A 101 11.12 4.99 10.58
CA VAL A 101 10.77 6.35 11.04
C VAL A 101 9.57 6.32 11.99
N LYS A 102 8.51 5.59 11.65
CA LYS A 102 7.34 5.45 12.52
C LYS A 102 7.71 4.89 13.89
N LYS A 103 8.52 3.83 13.96
CA LYS A 103 8.96 3.25 15.24
C LYS A 103 9.77 4.23 16.08
N MET A 104 10.64 5.02 15.46
CA MET A 104 11.39 6.05 16.18
C MET A 104 10.45 7.15 16.71
N ALA A 105 9.45 7.56 15.93
CA ALA A 105 8.46 8.52 16.38
C ALA A 105 7.61 7.97 17.55
N ASP A 106 7.13 6.74 17.44
CA ASP A 106 6.38 6.06 18.51
C ASP A 106 7.22 5.98 19.80
N ALA A 107 8.53 5.73 19.69
CA ALA A 107 9.44 5.72 20.83
C ALA A 107 9.64 7.11 21.47
N VAL A 108 9.76 8.17 20.67
CA VAL A 108 9.85 9.56 21.16
C VAL A 108 8.55 9.95 21.87
N ASP A 109 7.40 9.61 21.29
CA ASP A 109 6.09 9.89 21.89
C ASP A 109 5.90 9.14 23.20
N GLN A 110 6.38 7.90 23.29
CA GLN A 110 6.37 7.13 24.52
C GLN A 110 7.30 7.74 25.59
N ALA A 111 8.52 8.12 25.21
CA ALA A 111 9.47 8.76 26.11
C ALA A 111 8.92 10.07 26.71
N ARG A 112 8.22 10.88 25.91
CA ARG A 112 7.53 12.09 26.39
C ARG A 112 6.41 11.77 27.39
N LYS A 113 5.61 10.73 27.12
CA LYS A 113 4.55 10.28 28.05
C LYS A 113 5.13 9.82 29.38
N ASP A 114 6.30 9.19 29.34
CA ASP A 114 6.99 8.67 30.52
C ASP A 114 7.81 9.74 31.26
N GLY A 115 7.79 11.00 30.79
CA GLY A 115 8.48 12.12 31.42
C GLY A 115 10.00 12.10 31.23
N VAL A 116 10.50 11.41 30.20
CA VAL A 116 11.92 11.40 29.85
C VAL A 116 12.34 12.82 29.42
N PRO A 117 13.45 13.36 29.94
CA PRO A 117 13.96 14.66 29.53
C PRO A 117 14.20 14.78 28.02
N ASP A 118 13.83 15.93 27.44
CA ASP A 118 13.93 16.18 25.99
C ASP A 118 15.37 16.10 25.44
N GLU A 119 16.39 16.29 26.28
CA GLU A 119 17.79 16.12 25.90
C GLU A 119 18.11 14.71 25.37
N TYR A 120 17.34 13.70 25.78
CA TYR A 120 17.48 12.33 25.32
C TYR A 120 16.62 12.00 24.09
N THR A 121 15.56 12.76 23.82
CA THR A 121 14.62 12.53 22.70
C THR A 121 14.88 13.45 21.49
N ALA A 122 15.53 14.59 21.70
CA ALA A 122 15.86 15.57 20.67
C ALA A 122 16.78 15.03 19.55
N PRO A 123 17.84 14.23 19.83
CA PRO A 123 18.67 13.66 18.77
C PRO A 123 17.89 12.69 17.87
N VAL A 124 16.99 11.89 18.44
CA VAL A 124 16.13 10.96 17.70
C VAL A 124 15.15 11.73 16.82
N SER A 125 14.56 12.81 17.34
CA SER A 125 13.66 13.70 16.60
C SER A 125 14.36 14.38 15.41
N ALA A 126 15.60 14.85 15.61
CA ALA A 126 16.40 15.43 14.54
C ALA A 126 16.73 14.40 13.45
N HIS A 127 17.05 13.17 13.84
CA HIS A 127 17.34 12.09 12.89
C HIS A 127 16.09 11.70 12.08
N ILE A 128 14.92 11.59 12.72
CA ILE A 128 13.62 11.38 12.03
C ILE A 128 13.43 12.41 10.92
N LYS A 129 13.69 13.69 11.21
CA LYS A 129 13.54 14.78 10.25
C LYS A 129 14.47 14.62 9.05
N VAL A 130 15.76 14.30 9.28
CA VAL A 130 16.74 14.07 8.21
C VAL A 130 16.32 12.90 7.30
N VAL A 131 15.87 11.79 7.89
CA VAL A 131 15.41 10.63 7.11
C VAL A 131 14.18 10.98 6.28
N TYR A 132 13.24 11.76 6.83
CA TYR A 132 12.04 12.20 6.11
C TYR A 132 12.37 13.14 4.96
N GLU A 133 13.29 14.10 5.16
CA GLU A 133 13.75 15.01 4.11
C GLU A 133 14.44 14.29 2.95
N ASN A 134 15.16 13.19 3.24
CA ASN A 134 15.79 12.36 2.21
C ASN A 134 14.81 11.41 1.49
N LEU A 135 13.70 11.04 2.13
CA LEU A 135 12.64 10.20 1.55
C LEU A 135 11.70 10.98 0.62
N LEU A 136 11.55 12.28 0.85
CA LEU A 136 10.85 13.15 -0.09
C LEU A 136 11.73 13.29 -1.34
N PRO A 137 11.21 13.08 -2.56
CA PRO A 137 11.99 13.38 -3.76
C PRO A 137 12.46 14.83 -3.65
N ALA A 138 13.77 15.03 -3.79
CA ALA A 138 14.32 16.39 -3.82
C ALA A 138 13.50 17.20 -4.84
N PRO A 139 13.10 18.45 -4.52
CA PRO A 139 12.45 19.29 -5.51
C PRO A 139 13.34 19.27 -6.76
N ALA A 140 12.72 19.02 -7.92
CA ALA A 140 13.37 18.74 -9.21
C ALA A 140 14.25 19.89 -9.77
N ASP A 141 14.64 20.84 -8.93
CA ASP A 141 15.25 22.12 -9.28
C ASP A 141 16.62 22.34 -8.61
N ARG A 142 17.27 21.28 -8.10
CA ARG A 142 18.66 21.37 -7.58
C ARG A 142 19.73 20.77 -8.50
N LEU A 143 19.39 20.47 -9.75
CA LEU A 143 20.38 20.09 -10.77
C LEU A 143 20.67 21.20 -11.79
N ALA A 144 20.12 22.41 -11.62
CA ALA A 144 20.36 23.53 -12.51
C ALA A 144 21.45 24.52 -12.02
N ASP A 145 22.01 24.34 -10.82
CA ASP A 145 23.03 25.24 -10.28
C ASP A 145 24.32 24.47 -9.96
N GLY A 146 25.24 24.43 -10.92
CA GLY A 146 26.61 24.07 -10.58
C GLY A 146 27.48 23.44 -11.67
N VAL A 147 27.55 24.01 -12.88
CA VAL A 147 28.78 23.94 -13.70
C VAL A 147 29.00 25.26 -14.41
N THR A 148 29.79 26.13 -13.79
CA THR A 148 30.65 27.08 -14.50
C THR A 148 32.10 26.66 -14.27
N ALA A 149 32.76 26.24 -15.35
CA ALA A 149 34.17 26.51 -15.65
C ALA A 149 34.35 26.37 -17.16
#